data_AF-A0A4R6QN39-F1
#
_entry.id   AF-A0A4R6QN39-F1
#
_cell.length_a   1.000
_cell.length_b   1.000
_cell.length_c   1.000
_cell.angle_alpha   90.00
_cell.angle_beta   90.00
_cell.angle_gamma   90.00
#
_symmetry.space_group_name_H-M   'P 1'
#
loop_
_entity.id
_entity.type
_entity.pdbx_description
1 polymer ?
#
loop_
_entity_poly.entity_id
_entity_poly.type
_entity_poly.pdbx_seq_one_letter_code
_entity_poly.pdbx_strand_id
1 'polypeptide(L)'
;MYATLCKTASKFVVTAVLSGAALCSHAAELVNGDFTPYLGGINGIESDFNTAFAYEQTFTPVANAILDKVVWWGYYNFGSSDSSIEVFLDGSATPLSGILTTSSAGNGITQYVLDVPDSPLTATKIAIWNKSEDVRWFWQATTSDSSAEPVAFSLQGSLVPEPGTWALMLGGLALLPVLRRRPVH
;
A
#
# COMPACT_ATOMS: atom_id res chain seq x y z
N MET A 1 10.69 21.14 43.53
CA MET A 1 9.75 20.31 42.72
C MET A 1 9.60 20.79 41.26
N TYR A 2 10.02 22.00 40.87
CA TYR A 2 9.86 22.54 39.50
C TYR A 2 10.88 22.05 38.45
N ALA A 3 12.07 21.62 38.87
CA ALA A 3 13.15 21.24 37.94
C ALA A 3 12.85 19.95 37.12
N THR A 4 11.99 19.08 37.64
CA THR A 4 11.63 17.82 36.99
C THR A 4 10.64 18.04 35.84
N LEU A 5 9.64 18.92 36.03
CA LEU A 5 8.62 19.23 35.01
C LEU A 5 9.21 19.85 33.72
N CYS A 6 10.22 20.70 33.86
CA CYS A 6 10.83 21.42 32.73
C CYS A 6 11.70 20.52 31.84
N LYS A 7 12.24 19.41 32.39
CA LYS A 7 12.97 18.40 31.60
C LYS A 7 12.03 17.49 30.81
N THR A 8 10.81 17.25 31.30
CA THR A 8 9.82 16.38 30.64
C THR A 8 9.22 17.06 29.41
N ALA A 9 8.87 18.35 29.52
CA ALA A 9 8.28 19.11 28.42
C ALA A 9 9.20 19.23 27.19
N SER A 10 10.51 19.44 27.42
CA SER A 10 11.50 19.55 26.33
C SER A 10 11.71 18.23 25.57
N LYS A 11 11.55 17.08 26.22
CA LYS A 11 11.67 15.77 25.57
C LYS A 11 10.44 15.46 24.71
N PHE A 12 9.26 15.87 25.17
CA PHE A 12 8.00 15.65 24.46
C PHE A 12 7.95 16.35 23.11
N VAL A 13 8.38 17.62 23.06
CA VAL A 13 8.37 18.43 21.83
C VAL A 13 9.37 17.92 20.78
N VAL A 14 10.57 17.53 21.20
CA VAL A 14 11.59 16.98 20.28
C VAL A 14 11.15 15.64 19.71
N THR A 15 10.52 14.79 20.53
CA THR A 15 9.97 13.51 20.08
C THR A 15 8.83 13.71 19.07
N ALA A 16 7.96 14.70 19.29
CA ALA A 16 6.86 15.02 18.37
C ALA A 16 7.36 15.50 17.00
N VAL A 17 8.40 16.35 16.96
CA VAL A 17 8.96 16.86 15.68
C VAL A 17 9.68 15.76 14.90
N LEU A 18 10.45 14.90 15.57
CA LEU A 18 11.14 13.77 14.91
C LEU A 18 10.17 12.69 14.43
N SER A 19 9.08 12.45 15.17
CA SER A 19 8.03 11.50 14.75
C SER A 19 7.24 12.03 13.55
N GLY A 20 7.00 13.35 13.47
CA GLY A 20 6.33 13.98 12.33
C GLY A 20 7.12 13.89 11.02
N ALA A 21 8.45 14.06 11.07
CA ALA A 21 9.30 13.97 9.90
C ALA A 21 9.51 12.52 9.39
N ALA A 22 9.43 11.53 10.28
CA ALA A 22 9.60 10.11 9.93
C ALA A 22 8.38 9.49 9.21
N LEU A 23 7.21 10.12 9.31
CA LEU A 23 5.97 9.67 8.66
C LEU A 23 5.98 9.88 7.14
N CYS A 24 6.85 10.74 6.61
CA CYS A 24 6.86 11.10 5.20
C CYS A 24 7.71 10.19 4.28
N SER A 25 8.40 9.17 4.81
CA SER A 25 9.42 8.43 4.04
C SER A 25 9.31 6.90 4.04
N HIS A 26 8.17 6.33 4.40
CA HIS A 26 7.98 4.88 4.38
C HIS A 26 6.79 4.50 3.50
N ALA A 27 7.00 3.57 2.58
CA ALA A 27 5.90 2.80 2.00
C ALA A 27 5.21 2.05 3.14
N ALA A 28 3.97 2.44 3.43
CA ALA A 28 3.08 1.82 4.37
C ALA A 28 2.17 0.83 3.63
N GLU A 29 1.90 -0.30 4.27
CA GLU A 29 0.85 -1.20 3.82
C GLU A 29 -0.50 -0.60 4.20
N LEU A 30 -1.32 -0.33 3.17
CA LEU A 30 -2.63 0.31 3.31
C LEU A 30 -3.73 -0.73 3.50
N VAL A 31 -3.59 -1.89 2.84
CA VAL A 31 -4.60 -2.95 2.85
C VAL A 31 -3.92 -4.32 2.82
N ASN A 32 -4.41 -5.23 3.66
CA ASN A 32 -4.01 -6.64 3.72
C ASN A 32 -2.50 -6.86 3.95
N GLY A 33 -2.06 -6.41 5.15
CA GLY A 33 -0.82 -6.78 5.85
C GLY A 33 -0.13 -8.08 5.39
N ASP A 34 1.20 -8.12 5.31
CA ASP A 34 2.04 -9.33 5.11
C ASP A 34 1.30 -10.46 4.36
N PHE A 35 0.93 -10.17 3.11
CA PHE A 35 0.15 -11.07 2.28
C PHE A 35 1.04 -12.18 1.67
N THR A 36 1.02 -13.38 2.27
CA THR A 36 1.71 -14.57 1.73
C THR A 36 0.75 -15.49 0.97
N PRO A 37 1.12 -16.00 -0.21
CA PRO A 37 0.25 -16.86 -0.99
C PRO A 37 0.13 -18.23 -0.33
N TYR A 38 -1.01 -18.89 -0.53
CA TYR A 38 -1.15 -20.30 -0.25
C TYR A 38 -0.25 -21.12 -1.19
N LEU A 39 0.71 -21.86 -0.63
CA LEU A 39 1.69 -22.65 -1.40
C LEU A 39 1.34 -24.14 -1.50
N GLY A 40 0.24 -24.60 -0.91
CA GLY A 40 -0.11 -26.03 -0.87
C GLY A 40 -0.76 -26.56 -2.15
N GLY A 41 -0.87 -25.74 -3.20
CA GLY A 41 -1.38 -26.12 -4.52
C GLY A 41 -1.68 -24.91 -5.41
N ILE A 42 -1.60 -25.12 -6.73
CA ILE A 42 -1.94 -24.12 -7.74
C ILE A 42 -3.48 -24.05 -7.86
N ASN A 43 -4.09 -23.14 -7.11
CA ASN A 43 -5.54 -22.92 -7.06
C ASN A 43 -5.83 -21.42 -7.28
N GLY A 44 -5.26 -20.86 -8.34
CA GLY A 44 -5.42 -19.45 -8.63
C GLY A 44 -6.75 -19.13 -9.30
N ILE A 45 -7.25 -17.92 -9.07
CA ILE A 45 -8.45 -17.41 -9.73
C ILE A 45 -8.03 -16.84 -11.08
N GLU A 46 -8.63 -17.32 -12.15
CA GLU A 46 -8.28 -16.92 -13.51
C GLU A 46 -8.73 -15.49 -13.82
N SER A 47 -7.88 -14.73 -14.48
CA SER A 47 -8.24 -13.48 -15.16
C SER A 47 -7.43 -13.36 -16.45
N ASP A 48 -8.11 -13.29 -17.58
CA ASP A 48 -7.50 -13.03 -18.88
C ASP A 48 -8.38 -12.13 -19.74
N PHE A 49 -7.93 -11.79 -20.94
CA PHE A 49 -8.67 -10.96 -21.88
C PHE A 49 -10.06 -11.53 -22.24
N ASN A 50 -10.23 -12.86 -22.16
CA ASN A 50 -11.46 -13.56 -22.51
C ASN A 50 -12.37 -13.82 -21.29
N THR A 51 -11.86 -13.69 -20.07
CA THR A 51 -12.70 -13.69 -18.87
C THR A 51 -13.54 -12.42 -18.82
N ALA A 52 -14.84 -12.57 -18.64
CA ALA A 52 -15.80 -11.45 -18.68
C ALA A 52 -15.60 -10.43 -17.54
N PHE A 53 -14.81 -10.76 -16.51
CA PHE A 53 -14.66 -9.93 -15.31
C PHE A 53 -13.23 -9.96 -14.77
N ALA A 54 -12.71 -8.79 -14.40
CA ALA A 54 -11.51 -8.64 -13.59
C ALA A 54 -11.72 -9.28 -12.20
N TYR A 55 -10.64 -9.73 -11.55
CA TYR A 55 -10.77 -10.17 -10.16
C TYR A 55 -10.95 -8.94 -9.26
N GLU A 56 -12.08 -8.87 -8.56
CA GLU A 56 -12.45 -7.76 -7.70
C GLU A 56 -12.24 -8.11 -6.23
N GLN A 57 -11.72 -7.17 -5.45
CA GLN A 57 -11.57 -7.29 -4.00
C GLN A 57 -12.09 -6.03 -3.33
N THR A 58 -12.87 -6.19 -2.27
CA THR A 58 -13.34 -5.07 -1.43
C THR A 58 -12.41 -4.86 -0.24
N PHE A 59 -12.28 -3.62 0.20
CA PHE A 59 -11.46 -3.23 1.35
C PHE A 59 -11.98 -1.96 2.00
N THR A 60 -11.51 -1.67 3.21
CA THR A 60 -11.76 -0.38 3.87
C THR A 60 -10.58 0.56 3.59
N PRO A 61 -10.79 1.68 2.86
CA PRO A 61 -9.69 2.59 2.56
C PRO A 61 -9.16 3.23 3.83
N VAL A 62 -7.84 3.42 3.87
CA VAL A 62 -7.19 4.19 4.92
C VAL A 62 -7.36 5.67 4.63
N ALA A 63 -7.82 6.43 5.63
CA ALA A 63 -8.03 7.87 5.49
C ALA A 63 -6.71 8.58 5.14
N ASN A 64 -6.79 9.56 4.22
CA ASN A 64 -5.65 10.36 3.76
C ASN A 64 -4.51 9.53 3.15
N ALA A 65 -4.80 8.36 2.56
CA ALA A 65 -3.80 7.53 1.92
C ALA A 65 -3.65 7.84 0.42
N ILE A 66 -2.42 7.68 -0.07
CA ILE A 66 -2.07 7.64 -1.49
C ILE A 66 -1.68 6.21 -1.83
N LEU A 67 -2.31 5.62 -2.84
CA LEU A 67 -1.88 4.38 -3.46
C LEU A 67 -0.66 4.64 -4.36
N ASP A 68 0.38 3.84 -4.17
CA ASP A 68 1.63 3.85 -4.94
C ASP A 68 1.81 2.49 -5.64
N LYS A 69 1.53 1.39 -4.92
CA LYS A 69 1.79 0.03 -5.44
C LYS A 69 0.66 -0.93 -5.17
N VAL A 70 0.49 -1.85 -6.11
CA VAL A 70 -0.38 -3.02 -5.96
C VAL A 70 0.49 -4.27 -6.01
N VAL A 71 0.37 -5.12 -5.00
CA VAL A 71 1.16 -6.33 -4.83
C VAL A 71 0.25 -7.54 -4.85
N TRP A 72 0.63 -8.55 -5.62
CA TRP A 72 -0.08 -9.82 -5.67
C TRP A 72 0.86 -10.99 -5.92
N TRP A 73 0.32 -12.18 -5.74
CA TRP A 73 0.97 -13.43 -6.06
C TRP A 73 0.19 -14.14 -7.15
N GLY A 74 0.89 -14.85 -8.03
CA GLY A 74 0.23 -15.57 -9.09
C GLY A 74 1.19 -16.31 -9.98
N TYR A 75 0.64 -16.79 -11.08
CA TYR A 75 1.38 -17.42 -12.15
C TYR A 75 0.61 -17.18 -13.46
N TYR A 76 1.33 -17.30 -14.57
CA TYR A 76 0.72 -17.32 -15.88
C TYR A 76 0.96 -18.69 -16.52
N ASN A 77 0.07 -19.08 -17.43
CA ASN A 77 0.25 -20.28 -18.23
C ASN A 77 0.12 -19.90 -19.70
N PHE A 78 1.14 -20.23 -20.49
CA PHE A 78 1.28 -19.89 -21.92
C PHE A 78 1.40 -18.37 -22.21
N GLY A 79 1.89 -18.02 -23.41
CA GLY A 79 1.95 -16.63 -23.91
C GLY A 79 3.32 -15.94 -23.84
N SER A 80 3.38 -14.73 -24.40
CA SER A 80 4.54 -13.83 -24.29
C SER A 80 4.62 -13.19 -22.90
N SER A 81 5.78 -12.64 -22.52
CA SER A 81 5.92 -11.91 -21.25
C SER A 81 5.21 -10.55 -21.26
N ASP A 82 4.59 -10.15 -22.38
CA ASP A 82 3.91 -8.88 -22.51
C ASP A 82 2.65 -8.92 -21.65
N SER A 83 2.70 -8.19 -20.54
CA SER A 83 1.66 -8.18 -19.52
C SER A 83 1.06 -6.78 -19.48
N SER A 84 -0.10 -6.61 -20.12
CA SER A 84 -0.88 -5.37 -20.01
C SER A 84 -1.78 -5.47 -18.78
N ILE A 85 -1.20 -5.19 -17.61
CA ILE A 85 -1.94 -5.20 -16.35
C ILE A 85 -2.52 -3.81 -16.09
N GLU A 86 -3.83 -3.78 -15.89
CA GLU A 86 -4.58 -2.57 -15.55
C GLU A 86 -5.27 -2.73 -14.20
N VAL A 87 -5.28 -1.66 -13.43
CA VAL A 87 -5.93 -1.59 -12.11
C VAL A 87 -7.10 -0.62 -12.16
N PHE A 88 -8.25 -1.05 -11.69
CA PHE A 88 -9.47 -0.25 -11.62
C PHE A 88 -9.85 -0.04 -10.16
N LEU A 89 -10.14 1.21 -9.80
CA LEU A 89 -10.60 1.59 -8.46
C LEU A 89 -12.09 1.95 -8.54
N ASP A 90 -12.93 1.29 -7.73
CA ASP A 90 -14.40 1.45 -7.72
C ASP A 90 -15.07 1.43 -9.11
N GLY A 91 -14.52 0.65 -10.05
CA GLY A 91 -15.05 0.55 -11.42
C GLY A 91 -14.84 1.82 -12.27
N SER A 92 -13.86 2.67 -11.92
CA SER A 92 -13.43 3.82 -12.71
C SER A 92 -13.24 3.46 -14.19
N ALA A 93 -13.67 4.32 -15.12
CA ALA A 93 -13.45 4.12 -16.55
C ALA A 93 -11.98 4.31 -16.98
N THR A 94 -11.18 4.97 -16.15
CA THR A 94 -9.76 5.20 -16.40
C THR A 94 -8.95 4.27 -15.50
N PRO A 95 -8.34 3.20 -16.06
CA PRO A 95 -7.46 2.33 -15.29
C PRO A 95 -6.17 3.05 -14.90
N LEU A 96 -5.59 2.61 -13.79
CA LEU A 96 -4.20 2.86 -13.46
C LEU A 96 -3.35 1.81 -14.15
N SER A 97 -2.38 2.27 -14.92
CA SER A 97 -1.34 1.44 -15.51
C SER A 97 0.01 1.85 -14.91
N GLY A 98 0.93 0.90 -14.83
CA GLY A 98 2.15 1.07 -14.07
C GLY A 98 3.32 0.28 -14.60
N ILE A 99 4.44 0.34 -13.87
CA ILE A 99 5.62 -0.48 -14.15
C ILE A 99 5.49 -1.78 -13.35
N LEU A 100 5.46 -2.90 -14.06
CA LEU A 100 5.40 -4.22 -13.45
C LEU A 100 6.81 -4.73 -13.15
N THR A 101 7.06 -5.09 -11.89
CA THR A 101 8.27 -5.80 -11.46
C THR A 101 7.89 -7.15 -10.87
N THR A 102 8.81 -8.12 -10.97
CA THR A 102 8.52 -9.51 -10.59
C THR A 102 9.63 -10.08 -9.72
N SER A 103 9.26 -10.93 -8.77
CA SER A 103 10.20 -11.71 -7.97
C SER A 103 9.69 -13.14 -7.80
N SER A 104 10.54 -14.14 -8.06
CA SER A 104 10.13 -15.55 -7.91
C SER A 104 10.20 -15.97 -6.44
N ALA A 105 9.17 -16.66 -5.93
CA ALA A 105 9.18 -17.23 -4.58
C ALA A 105 9.32 -18.76 -4.55
N GLY A 106 9.60 -19.40 -5.69
CA GLY A 106 9.63 -20.86 -5.81
C GLY A 106 8.26 -21.48 -6.06
N ASN A 107 8.23 -22.80 -6.29
CA ASN A 107 7.01 -23.58 -6.59
C ASN A 107 6.15 -23.08 -7.78
N GLY A 108 6.77 -22.35 -8.71
CA GLY A 108 6.07 -21.82 -9.89
C GLY A 108 5.20 -20.58 -9.63
N ILE A 109 5.27 -20.01 -8.43
CA ILE A 109 4.55 -18.78 -8.06
C ILE A 109 5.53 -17.60 -8.09
N THR A 110 5.04 -16.47 -8.58
CA THR A 110 5.76 -15.22 -8.73
C THR A 110 5.01 -14.12 -7.97
N GLN A 111 5.77 -13.28 -7.27
CA GLN A 111 5.29 -12.01 -6.75
C GLN A 111 5.33 -10.99 -7.87
N TYR A 112 4.29 -10.19 -7.94
CA TYR A 112 4.17 -9.10 -8.87
C TYR A 112 3.91 -7.82 -8.09
N VAL A 113 4.64 -6.78 -8.47
CA VAL A 113 4.50 -5.44 -7.91
C VAL A 113 4.29 -4.49 -9.06
N LEU A 114 3.10 -3.91 -9.13
CA LEU A 114 2.77 -2.85 -10.08
C LEU A 114 2.90 -1.50 -9.39
N ASP A 115 3.89 -0.73 -9.82
CA ASP A 115 4.12 0.66 -9.41
C ASP A 115 3.22 1.56 -10.27
N VAL A 116 2.17 2.11 -9.66
CA VAL A 116 1.14 2.93 -10.32
C VAL A 116 1.32 4.40 -9.96
N PRO A 117 0.84 5.34 -10.79
CA PRO A 117 0.87 6.75 -10.43
C PRO A 117 0.19 7.03 -9.09
N ASP A 118 0.86 7.82 -8.25
CA ASP A 118 0.34 8.29 -6.95
C ASP A 118 -1.11 8.76 -7.06
N SER A 119 -2.02 7.98 -6.48
CA SER A 119 -3.46 8.19 -6.60
C SER A 119 -4.11 8.22 -5.22
N PRO A 120 -4.98 9.20 -4.90
CA PRO A 120 -5.73 9.19 -3.65
C PRO A 120 -6.54 7.90 -3.49
N LEU A 121 -6.31 7.17 -2.39
CA LEU A 121 -7.01 5.92 -2.11
C LEU A 121 -8.34 6.20 -1.40
N THR A 122 -9.33 6.65 -2.17
CA THR A 122 -10.71 6.84 -1.69
C THR A 122 -11.63 5.66 -2.01
N ALA A 123 -11.15 4.74 -2.84
CA ALA A 123 -11.93 3.62 -3.31
C ALA A 123 -12.15 2.56 -2.23
N THR A 124 -13.23 1.78 -2.37
CA THR A 124 -13.57 0.64 -1.50
C THR A 124 -13.41 -0.70 -2.19
N LYS A 125 -13.15 -0.67 -3.51
CA LYS A 125 -12.96 -1.83 -4.35
C LYS A 125 -11.79 -1.62 -5.29
N ILE A 126 -11.00 -2.67 -5.48
CA ILE A 126 -9.97 -2.77 -6.51
C ILE A 126 -10.33 -3.92 -7.44
N ALA A 127 -10.12 -3.73 -8.74
CA ALA A 127 -10.11 -4.79 -9.71
C ALA A 127 -8.80 -4.79 -10.47
N ILE A 128 -8.20 -5.96 -10.69
CA ILE A 128 -7.02 -6.09 -11.55
C ILE A 128 -7.39 -6.93 -12.77
N TRP A 129 -7.02 -6.41 -13.94
CA TRP A 129 -7.31 -7.05 -15.21
C TRP A 129 -6.01 -7.24 -15.99
N ASN A 130 -5.78 -8.47 -16.43
CA ASN A 130 -4.84 -8.74 -17.50
C ASN A 130 -5.52 -8.56 -18.87
N LYS A 131 -5.08 -7.54 -19.63
CA LYS A 131 -5.54 -7.28 -21.00
C LYS A 131 -4.69 -7.93 -22.08
N SER A 132 -3.69 -8.72 -21.73
CA SER A 132 -2.93 -9.47 -22.74
C SER A 132 -3.81 -10.56 -23.38
N GLU A 133 -3.88 -10.54 -24.71
CA GLU A 133 -4.73 -11.46 -25.50
C GLU A 133 -4.20 -12.90 -25.54
N ASP A 134 -2.90 -13.08 -25.30
CA ASP A 134 -2.17 -14.34 -25.48
C ASP A 134 -1.72 -14.98 -24.15
N VAL A 135 -1.99 -14.35 -23.00
CA VAL A 135 -1.53 -14.82 -21.69
C VAL A 135 -2.71 -15.09 -20.77
N ARG A 136 -2.77 -16.30 -20.20
CA ARG A 136 -3.72 -16.64 -19.16
C ARG A 136 -3.11 -16.45 -17.78
N TRP A 137 -3.72 -15.60 -16.96
CA TRP A 137 -3.23 -15.28 -15.62
C TRP A 137 -4.09 -15.88 -14.53
N PHE A 138 -3.43 -16.19 -13.42
CA PHE A 138 -4.05 -16.76 -12.25
C PHE A 138 -3.55 -16.06 -11.00
N TRP A 139 -4.48 -15.52 -10.21
CA TRP A 139 -4.24 -14.86 -8.93
C TRP A 139 -4.22 -15.88 -7.81
N GLN A 140 -3.13 -15.97 -7.07
CA GLN A 140 -2.97 -16.91 -5.97
C GLN A 140 -3.48 -16.28 -4.66
N ALA A 141 -4.51 -16.89 -4.10
CA ALA A 141 -5.09 -16.50 -2.81
C ALA A 141 -4.15 -16.82 -1.63
N THR A 142 -4.43 -16.21 -0.47
CA THR A 142 -3.81 -16.56 0.84
C THR A 142 -4.20 -17.92 1.40
N THR A 143 -5.30 -18.50 0.91
CA THR A 143 -5.94 -19.68 1.51
C THR A 143 -6.42 -20.65 0.42
N SER A 144 -6.45 -21.94 0.74
CA SER A 144 -7.05 -22.99 -0.10
C SER A 144 -8.56 -23.10 0.04
N ASP A 145 -9.13 -22.44 1.04
CA ASP A 145 -10.55 -22.50 1.38
C ASP A 145 -11.34 -21.54 0.49
N SER A 146 -12.15 -22.08 -0.42
CA SER A 146 -13.04 -21.32 -1.29
C SER A 146 -14.29 -20.78 -0.59
N SER A 147 -14.49 -21.10 0.70
CA SER A 147 -15.62 -20.58 1.50
C SER A 147 -15.32 -19.26 2.20
N ALA A 148 -14.04 -18.85 2.26
CA ALA A 148 -13.63 -17.51 2.67
C ALA A 148 -13.34 -16.67 1.43
N GLU A 149 -13.78 -15.41 1.41
CA GLU A 149 -13.42 -14.43 0.36
C GLU A 149 -11.88 -14.31 0.32
N PRO A 150 -11.21 -14.91 -0.68
CA PRO A 150 -9.76 -14.99 -0.64
C PRO A 150 -9.18 -13.60 -0.91
N VAL A 151 -8.27 -13.16 -0.04
CA VAL A 151 -7.45 -12.00 -0.36
C VAL A 151 -6.50 -12.40 -1.48
N ALA A 152 -6.42 -11.59 -2.53
CA ALA A 152 -5.48 -11.75 -3.64
C ALA A 152 -4.50 -10.57 -3.77
N PHE A 153 -4.83 -9.42 -3.17
CA PHE A 153 -4.07 -8.18 -3.34
C PHE A 153 -3.74 -7.50 -2.00
N SER A 154 -2.52 -6.99 -1.93
CA SER A 154 -2.06 -6.01 -0.95
C SER A 154 -1.87 -4.65 -1.63
N LEU A 155 -2.31 -3.58 -0.97
CA LEU A 155 -2.14 -2.20 -1.44
C LEU A 155 -1.10 -1.51 -0.58
N GLN A 156 -0.13 -0.87 -1.23
CA GLN A 156 0.93 -0.14 -0.56
C GLN A 156 0.95 1.32 -1.02
N GLY A 157 1.38 2.20 -0.12
CA GLY A 157 1.57 3.60 -0.43
C GLY A 157 1.88 4.42 0.79
N SER A 158 1.45 5.67 0.83
CA SER A 158 1.86 6.59 1.90
C SER A 158 0.67 7.28 2.52
N LEU A 159 0.84 7.72 3.77
CA LEU A 159 -0.13 8.55 4.47
C LEU A 159 0.23 10.02 4.25
N VAL A 160 -0.72 10.79 3.74
CA VAL A 160 -0.60 12.24 3.66
C VAL A 160 -0.88 12.82 5.06
N PRO A 161 0.08 13.52 5.69
CA PRO A 161 -0.15 14.11 6.99
C PRO A 161 -1.29 15.12 6.92
N GLU A 162 -2.21 15.02 7.87
CA GLU A 162 -3.32 15.97 7.97
C GLU A 162 -2.80 17.41 8.13
N PRO A 163 -3.55 18.43 7.66
CA PRO A 163 -3.16 19.84 7.83
C PRO A 163 -2.81 20.22 9.28
N GLY A 164 -3.48 19.62 10.26
CA GLY A 164 -3.18 19.81 11.69
C GLY A 164 -1.80 19.31 12.09
N THR A 165 -1.29 18.26 11.45
CA THR A 165 0.05 17.70 11.68
C THR A 165 1.13 18.72 11.31
N TRP A 166 0.96 19.40 10.16
CA TRP A 166 1.85 20.48 9.75
C TRP A 166 1.79 21.67 10.70
N ALA A 167 0.60 22.05 11.15
CA ALA A 167 0.43 23.12 12.14
C ALA A 167 1.12 22.80 13.47
N LEU A 168 1.03 21.55 13.94
CA LEU A 168 1.74 21.08 15.14
C LEU A 168 3.25 21.02 14.94
N MET A 169 3.71 20.58 13.77
CA MET A 169 5.14 20.54 13.43
C MET A 169 5.72 21.96 13.41
N LEU A 170 5.07 22.90 12.72
CA LEU A 170 5.47 24.30 12.64
C LEU A 170 5.38 24.98 14.01
N GLY A 171 4.33 24.72 14.78
CA GLY A 171 4.20 25.19 16.16
C GLY A 171 5.31 24.67 17.07
N GLY A 172 5.66 23.39 16.96
CA GLY A 172 6.79 22.78 17.67
C GLY A 172 8.14 23.39 17.28
N LEU A 173 8.38 23.60 15.98
CA LEU A 173 9.56 24.29 15.44
C LEU A 173 9.68 25.72 15.96
N ALA A 174 8.57 26.46 16.02
CA ALA A 174 8.53 27.83 16.54
C ALA A 174 8.88 27.91 18.04
N LEU A 175 8.65 26.85 18.81
CA LEU A 175 8.97 26.77 20.24
C LEU A 175 10.44 26.40 20.53
N LEU A 176 11.17 25.80 19.58
CA LEU A 176 12.58 25.44 19.73
C LEU A 176 13.50 26.61 20.14
N PRO A 177 13.44 27.81 19.53
CA PRO A 177 14.26 28.94 19.96
C PRO A 177 13.89 29.47 21.35
N VAL A 178 12.63 29.36 21.77
CA VAL A 178 12.17 29.76 23.12
C VAL A 178 12.71 28.80 24.17
N LEU A 179 12.72 27.49 23.88
CA LEU A 179 13.25 26.45 24.77
C LEU A 179 14.78 26.47 24.89
N ARG A 180 15.49 26.99 23.87
CA ARG A 180 16.95 27.20 23.92
C ARG A 180 17.37 28.34 24.84
N ARG A 181 16.48 29.30 25.11
CA ARG A 181 16.73 30.40 26.05
C ARG A 181 16.44 29.95 27.49
N ARG A 182 17.30 29.08 28.04
CA ARG A 182 17.37 28.94 29.50
C ARG A 182 18.25 30.07 30.06
N PRO A 183 17.74 30.95 30.94
CA PRO A 183 18.62 31.81 31.72
C PRO A 183 19.48 30.90 32.63
N VAL A 184 20.79 31.09 32.56
CA VAL A 184 21.74 30.57 33.55
C VAL A 184 21.52 31.38 34.81
N HIS A 185 20.86 30.79 35.80
CA HIS A 185 20.86 31.24 37.19
C HIS A 185 21.21 30.06 38.07
#